data_AF-A0A6F9APD2-F1
#
_entry.id   AF-A0A6F9APD2-F1
#
_cell.length_a   1.000
_cell.length_b   1.000
_cell.length_c   1.000
_cell.angle_alpha   90.00
_cell.angle_beta   90.00
_cell.angle_gamma   90.00
#
_symmetry.space_group_name_H-M   'P 1'
#
loop_
_entity.id
_entity.type
_entity.pdbx_description
1 polymer ?
#
loop_
_entity_poly.entity_id
_entity_poly.type
_entity_poly.pdbx_seq_one_letter_code
_entity_poly.pdbx_strand_id
1 'polypeptide(L)'
;MSVFLEHVYYTDMTSRTIWQVNKYSGGEAENINLKRMTHPPTAVKVVHPLNQPIEDSMPVFPACDGRTGVCVNVCSNPAEQGICQCTKGFALSKHGNYCE
;
A
#
# COMPACT_ATOMS: atom_id res chain seq x y z
N MET A 1 8.08 1.86 -8.91
CA MET A 1 9.27 1.75 -8.03
C MET A 1 8.82 1.28 -6.66
N SER A 2 9.64 0.49 -5.97
CA SER A 2 9.43 0.05 -4.59
C SER A 2 10.73 0.16 -3.81
N VAL A 3 10.65 0.27 -2.49
CA VAL A 3 11.83 0.33 -1.60
C VAL A 3 11.73 -0.79 -0.57
N PHE A 4 12.86 -1.41 -0.24
CA PHE A 4 12.95 -2.36 0.87
C PHE A 4 14.38 -2.39 1.41
N LEU A 5 14.51 -2.30 2.73
CA LEU A 5 15.80 -2.17 3.42
C LEU A 5 16.65 -1.07 2.76
N GLU A 6 17.87 -1.37 2.32
CA GLU A 6 18.80 -0.41 1.72
C GLU A 6 18.65 -0.26 0.19
N HIS A 7 17.63 -0.87 -0.42
CA HIS A 7 17.55 -0.96 -1.89
C HIS A 7 16.29 -0.33 -2.46
N VAL A 8 16.46 0.26 -3.65
CA VAL A 8 15.39 0.68 -4.55
C VAL A 8 15.24 -0.35 -5.66
N TYR A 9 13.99 -0.72 -5.95
CA TYR A 9 13.61 -1.61 -7.03
C TYR A 9 12.78 -0.84 -8.05
N TYR A 10 13.20 -0.85 -9.32
CA TYR A 10 12.52 -0.15 -10.39
C TYR A 10 12.45 -0.99 -11.66
N THR A 11 11.45 -0.71 -12.48
CA THR A 11 11.18 -1.40 -13.74
C THR A 11 11.80 -0.63 -14.89
N ASP A 12 12.45 -1.33 -15.81
CA ASP A 12 12.85 -0.78 -17.11
C ASP A 12 11.98 -1.42 -18.22
N MET A 13 11.14 -0.58 -18.83
CA MET A 13 10.24 -0.98 -19.91
C MET A 13 10.99 -1.41 -21.17
N THR A 14 12.15 -0.83 -21.44
CA THR A 14 12.94 -1.09 -22.65
C THR A 14 13.60 -2.46 -22.59
N SER A 15 14.31 -2.74 -21.49
CA SER A 15 14.96 -4.03 -21.27
C SER A 15 14.00 -5.12 -20.79
N ARG A 16 12.78 -4.75 -20.35
CA ARG A 16 11.76 -5.64 -19.76
C ARG A 16 12.29 -6.39 -18.54
N THR A 17 12.99 -5.66 -17.68
CA THR A 17 13.60 -6.19 -16.46
C THR A 17 13.35 -5.26 -15.28
N ILE A 18 13.67 -5.76 -14.10
CA ILE A 18 13.64 -5.07 -12.83
C ILE A 18 15.10 -4.90 -12.42
N TRP A 19 15.42 -3.71 -11.95
CA TRP A 19 16.74 -3.34 -11.51
C TRP A 19 16.71 -2.98 -10.03
N GLN A 20 17.81 -3.27 -9.35
CA GLN A 20 18.06 -2.96 -7.95
C GLN A 20 19.23 -2.00 -7.84
N VAL A 21 19.14 -1.02 -6.95
CA VAL A 21 20.25 -0.12 -6.62
C VAL A 21 20.24 0.22 -5.14
N ASN A 22 21.41 0.43 -4.55
CA ASN A 22 21.51 0.90 -3.17
C ASN A 22 20.94 2.33 -3.07
N LYS A 23 19.99 2.53 -2.16
CA LYS A 23 19.22 3.79 -2.01
C LYS A 23 20.04 4.95 -1.45
N TYR A 24 21.17 4.67 -0.80
CA TYR A 24 22.03 5.68 -0.17
C TYR A 24 23.21 6.06 -1.06
N SER A 25 23.91 5.07 -1.61
CA SER A 25 25.08 5.32 -2.47
C SER A 25 24.72 5.59 -3.92
N GLY A 26 23.56 5.11 -4.39
CA GLY A 26 23.16 5.21 -5.79
C GLY A 26 24.15 4.54 -6.75
N GLY A 27 24.92 3.55 -6.27
CA GLY A 27 25.98 2.88 -7.00
C GLY A 27 25.51 2.09 -8.23
N GLU A 28 26.30 1.09 -8.64
CA GLU A 28 25.96 0.30 -9.82
C GLU A 28 24.62 -0.44 -9.65
N ALA A 29 23.73 -0.28 -10.63
CA ALA A 29 22.44 -0.95 -10.62
C ALA A 29 22.60 -2.38 -11.13
N GLU A 30 21.96 -3.32 -10.46
CA GLU A 30 21.99 -4.74 -10.78
C GLU A 30 20.66 -5.20 -11.38
N ASN A 31 20.72 -6.02 -12.43
CA ASN A 31 19.55 -6.66 -13.00
C ASN A 31 19.22 -7.93 -12.20
N ILE A 32 18.07 -7.92 -11.52
CA ILE A 32 17.65 -9.01 -10.64
C ILE A 32 16.77 -10.06 -11.35
N ASN A 33 16.52 -9.89 -12.64
CA ASN A 33 15.75 -10.86 -13.41
C ASN A 33 16.61 -12.05 -13.82
N LEU A 34 16.15 -13.27 -13.50
CA LEU A 34 16.71 -14.49 -14.07
C LEU A 34 16.55 -14.55 -15.60
N LYS A 35 15.43 -14.00 -16.11
CA LYS A 35 15.11 -13.91 -17.55
C LYS A 35 14.32 -12.63 -17.85
N ARG A 36 14.45 -12.11 -19.07
CA ARG A 36 13.62 -10.99 -19.55
C ARG A 36 12.14 -11.35 -19.48
N MET A 37 11.33 -10.38 -19.09
CA MET A 37 9.87 -10.56 -19.03
C MET A 37 9.27 -10.55 -20.45
N THR A 38 8.21 -11.33 -20.63
CA THR A 38 7.46 -11.41 -21.91
C THR A 38 6.83 -10.06 -22.27
N HIS A 39 6.35 -9.34 -21.26
CA HIS A 39 5.73 -8.02 -21.41
C HIS A 39 6.52 -6.97 -20.60
N PRO A 40 6.53 -5.70 -21.02
CA PRO A 40 7.11 -4.62 -20.22
C PRO A 40 6.45 -4.53 -18.84
N PRO A 41 7.23 -4.54 -17.74
CA PRO A 41 6.66 -4.41 -16.42
C PRO A 41 6.24 -2.97 -16.14
N THR A 42 4.96 -2.78 -15.79
CA THR A 42 4.38 -1.45 -15.52
C THR A 42 4.57 -0.99 -14.06
N ALA A 43 4.65 -1.94 -13.13
CA ALA A 43 4.79 -1.66 -11.71
C ALA A 43 5.60 -2.76 -11.01
N VAL A 44 6.19 -2.40 -9.87
CA VAL A 44 6.92 -3.32 -8.99
C VAL A 44 6.55 -2.99 -7.54
N LYS A 45 6.36 -4.04 -6.73
CA LYS A 45 6.07 -3.95 -5.29
C LYS A 45 6.87 -5.02 -4.56
N VAL A 46 7.54 -4.62 -3.48
CA VAL A 46 8.15 -5.59 -2.55
C VAL A 46 7.10 -6.07 -1.57
N VAL A 47 6.92 -7.39 -1.49
CA VAL A 47 5.98 -8.05 -0.58
C VAL A 47 6.76 -8.67 0.57
N HIS A 48 6.70 -8.04 1.74
CA HIS A 48 7.37 -8.48 2.95
C HIS A 48 6.57 -8.02 4.18
N PRO A 49 6.44 -8.81 5.27
CA PRO A 49 5.70 -8.41 6.46
C PRO A 49 6.15 -7.07 7.07
N LEU A 50 7.45 -6.76 7.02
CA LEU A 50 7.97 -5.45 7.47
C LEU A 50 7.43 -4.25 6.67
N ASN A 51 6.99 -4.45 5.43
CA ASN A 51 6.32 -3.42 4.61
C ASN A 51 4.80 -3.38 4.85
N GLN A 52 4.28 -4.26 5.69
CA GLN A 52 2.87 -4.38 6.04
C GLN A 52 2.73 -4.49 7.57
N PRO A 53 3.20 -3.48 8.33
CA PRO A 53 3.08 -3.52 9.77
C PRO A 53 1.61 -3.65 10.14
N ILE A 54 1.28 -4.72 10.86
CA ILE A 54 -0.01 -4.86 11.52
C ILE A 54 0.11 -3.98 12.75
N GLU A 55 -0.71 -2.93 12.83
CA GLU A 55 -0.87 -2.18 14.06
C GLU A 55 -1.42 -3.15 15.13
N ASP A 56 -0.67 -3.37 16.21
CA ASP A 56 -1.15 -4.12 17.39
C ASP A 56 -2.35 -3.42 18.06
N SER A 57 -2.59 -2.15 17.72
CA SER A 57 -3.88 -1.53 17.94
C SER A 57 -4.86 -2.05 16.90
N MET A 58 -5.67 -3.03 17.30
CA MET A 58 -7.05 -3.13 16.82
C MET A 58 -7.56 -1.69 16.62
N PRO A 59 -8.00 -1.29 15.41
CA PRO A 59 -8.55 0.04 15.25
C PRO A 59 -9.61 0.20 16.32
N VAL A 60 -9.56 1.29 17.09
CA VAL A 60 -10.53 1.64 18.15
C VAL A 60 -11.91 1.98 17.53
N PHE A 61 -12.16 1.52 16.31
CA PHE A 61 -13.38 1.63 15.53
C PHE A 61 -13.82 0.20 15.18
N PRO A 62 -15.11 -0.13 15.25
CA PRO A 62 -15.58 -1.47 14.91
C PRO A 62 -15.16 -1.82 13.48
N ALA A 63 -14.16 -2.68 13.36
CA ALA A 63 -13.65 -3.19 12.11
C ALA A 63 -14.78 -3.90 11.35
N CYS A 64 -14.77 -3.82 10.02
CA CYS A 64 -15.66 -4.57 9.16
C CYS A 64 -15.65 -6.05 9.54
N ASP A 65 -16.83 -6.64 9.77
CA ASP A 65 -16.92 -8.07 10.05
C ASP A 65 -16.57 -8.86 8.78
N GLY A 66 -15.44 -9.56 8.81
CA GLY A 66 -14.93 -10.33 7.67
C GLY A 66 -15.82 -11.50 7.24
N ARG A 67 -16.84 -11.85 8.03
CA ARG A 67 -17.79 -12.93 7.70
C ARG A 67 -19.04 -12.43 6.98
N THR A 68 -19.52 -11.25 7.34
CA THR A 68 -20.76 -10.67 6.79
C THR A 68 -20.50 -9.55 5.78
N GLY A 69 -19.28 -8.99 5.74
CA GLY A 69 -18.93 -7.87 4.88
C GLY A 69 -19.58 -6.55 5.29
N VAL A 70 -20.22 -6.49 6.46
CA VAL A 70 -20.88 -5.29 6.98
C VAL A 70 -19.87 -4.43 7.73
N CYS A 71 -19.64 -3.22 7.22
CA CYS A 71 -18.80 -2.20 7.84
C CYS A 71 -19.69 -1.15 8.51
N VAL A 72 -19.47 -0.88 9.81
CA VAL A 72 -20.28 0.11 10.55
C VAL A 72 -19.71 1.52 10.40
N ASN A 73 -18.39 1.68 10.29
CA ASN A 73 -17.72 2.97 10.09
C ASN A 73 -16.38 2.77 9.36
N VAL A 74 -16.26 3.25 8.12
CA VAL A 74 -14.98 3.25 7.41
C VAL A 74 -14.29 4.59 7.67
N CYS A 75 -13.51 4.68 8.76
CA CYS A 75 -12.58 5.79 8.94
C CYS A 75 -11.42 5.60 7.96
N SER A 76 -11.18 6.59 7.10
CA SER A 76 -10.03 6.57 6.19
C SER A 76 -8.76 6.89 6.98
N ASN A 77 -7.79 5.98 6.89
CA ASN A 77 -6.40 6.11 7.35
C ASN A 77 -6.16 6.15 8.89
N PRO A 78 -5.51 5.12 9.48
CA PRO A 78 -5.10 5.16 10.89
C PRO A 78 -4.02 6.22 11.20
N ALA A 79 -3.32 6.76 10.20
CA ALA A 79 -2.24 7.72 10.39
C ALA A 79 -2.69 9.18 10.56
N GLU A 80 -3.97 9.49 10.31
CA GLU A 80 -4.53 10.83 10.50
C GLU A 80 -5.53 10.78 11.66
N GLN A 81 -5.63 11.84 12.46
CA GLN A 81 -6.71 11.99 13.45
C GLN A 81 -8.04 11.97 12.70
N GLY A 82 -8.62 10.76 12.64
CA GLY A 82 -9.53 10.34 11.58
C GLY A 82 -10.81 11.16 11.53
N ILE A 83 -10.93 11.96 10.48
CA ILE A 83 -12.22 12.52 10.07
C ILE A 83 -12.94 11.40 9.30
N CYS A 84 -14.13 11.02 9.78
CA CYS A 84 -15.00 10.08 9.07
C CYS A 84 -15.32 10.63 7.67
N GLN A 85 -15.00 9.87 6.62
CA GLN A 85 -15.37 10.20 5.24
C GLN A 85 -16.38 9.17 4.73
N CYS A 86 -17.51 9.65 4.24
CA CYS A 86 -18.56 8.80 3.70
C CYS A 86 -18.31 8.46 2.22
N THR A 87 -18.74 7.27 1.82
CA THR A 87 -18.74 6.87 0.41
C THR A 87 -19.72 7.73 -0.40
N LYS A 88 -19.51 7.80 -1.71
CA LYS A 88 -20.37 8.56 -2.61
C LYS A 88 -21.83 8.09 -2.48
N GLY A 89 -22.73 9.03 -2.19
CA GLY A 89 -24.16 8.76 -2.01
C GLY A 89 -24.64 8.82 -0.57
N PHE A 90 -23.73 8.93 0.40
CA PHE A 90 -24.04 9.10 1.82
C PHE A 90 -23.44 10.41 2.35
N ALA A 91 -24.10 11.04 3.32
CA ALA A 91 -23.67 12.24 4.03
C ALA A 91 -23.22 11.88 5.46
N LEU A 92 -22.25 12.63 5.99
CA LEU A 92 -21.84 12.45 7.37
C LEU A 92 -22.93 13.01 8.31
N SER A 93 -23.34 12.22 9.30
CA SER A 93 -24.24 12.66 10.36
C SER A 93 -23.71 13.92 11.03
N LYS A 94 -24.60 14.76 11.55
CA LYS A 94 -24.24 15.98 12.30
C LYS A 94 -23.28 15.72 13.47
N HIS A 95 -23.36 14.53 14.05
CA HIS A 95 -22.51 14.09 15.16
C HIS A 95 -21.15 13.54 14.69
N GLY A 96 -20.91 13.45 13.38
CA GLY A 96 -19.62 13.07 12.80
C GLY A 96 -19.26 11.58 12.93
N ASN A 97 -20.22 10.74 13.33
CA ASN A 97 -19.94 9.39 13.83
C ASN A 97 -20.53 8.26 12.99
N TYR A 98 -21.40 8.54 12.01
CA TYR A 98 -21.91 7.57 11.03
C TYR A 98 -22.36 8.29 9.75
N CYS A 99 -22.54 7.54 8.66
CA CYS A 99 -23.01 8.04 7.36
C CYS A 99 -24.50 7.72 7.14
N GLU A 100 -25.26 8.66 6.57
CA GLU A 100 -26.70 8.57 6.26
C GLU A 100 -27.05 8.93 4.82
#